data_AF-A0A2S5REL0-F1
#
_entry.id   AF-A0A2S5REL0-F1
#
_cell.length_a   1.000
_cell.length_b   1.000
_cell.length_c   1.000
_cell.angle_alpha   90.00
_cell.angle_beta   90.00
_cell.angle_gamma   90.00
#
_symmetry.space_group_name_H-M   'P 1'
#
loop_
_entity.id
_entity.type
_entity.pdbx_description
1 polymer ?
#
loop_
_entity_poly.entity_id
_entity_poly.type
_entity_poly.pdbx_seq_one_letter_code
_entity_poly.pdbx_strand_id
1 'polypeptide(L)'
;MIDLSPPVILGLLIASAVALPFLIVGLVYWSILIHKERKELRIRGQKFSKNFFKFFILYLLVLLTLGDLLAFIVFLATYVK
;
A
#
# COMPACT_ATOMS: atom_id res chain seq x y z
N MET A 1 -17.25 24.54 5.57
CA MET A 1 -15.83 24.26 5.31
C MET A 1 -15.25 23.71 6.60
N ILE A 2 -14.63 22.53 6.57
CA ILE A 2 -13.95 21.99 7.76
C ILE A 2 -12.63 22.75 7.87
N ASP A 3 -12.50 23.67 8.84
CA ASP A 3 -11.23 24.34 9.14
C ASP A 3 -10.29 23.33 9.81
N LEU A 4 -9.56 22.59 8.98
CA LEU A 4 -8.47 21.72 9.42
C LEU A 4 -7.32 22.61 9.92
N SER A 5 -6.92 22.42 11.18
CA SER A 5 -5.81 23.19 11.74
C SER A 5 -4.50 22.84 11.00
N PRO A 6 -3.59 23.81 10.79
CA PRO A 6 -2.31 23.61 10.10
C PRO A 6 -1.50 22.35 10.49
N PRO A 7 -1.45 21.93 11.78
CA PRO A 7 -0.74 20.69 12.16
C PRO A 7 -1.38 19.41 11.61
N VAL A 8 -2.71 19.34 11.44
CA VAL A 8 -3.39 18.17 10.86
C VAL A 8 -2.97 18.00 9.40
N ILE A 9 -2.96 19.09 8.65
CA ILE A 9 -2.62 19.09 7.21
C ILE A 9 -1.16 18.67 7.02
N LEU A 10 -0.26 19.19 7.87
CA LEU A 10 1.15 18.81 7.82
C LEU A 10 1.36 17.33 8.17
N GLY A 11 0.66 16.81 9.19
CA GLY A 11 0.70 15.40 9.56
C GLY A 11 0.19 14.47 8.44
N LEU A 12 -0.92 14.85 7.79
CA LEU A 12 -1.48 14.12 6.64
C LEU A 12 -0.53 14.14 5.43
N LEU A 13 0.13 15.27 5.18
CA LEU A 13 1.13 15.39 4.11
C LEU A 13 2.32 14.48 4.35
N ILE A 14 2.85 14.44 5.59
CA ILE A 14 3.97 13.56 5.95
C ILE A 14 3.55 12.09 5.84
N ALA A 15 2.38 11.72 6.38
CA ALA A 15 1.87 10.35 6.27
C ALA A 15 1.69 9.92 4.81
N SER A 16 1.15 10.80 3.96
CA SER A 16 0.97 10.55 2.53
C SER A 16 2.32 10.44 1.81
N ALA A 17 3.26 11.34 2.11
CA ALA A 17 4.59 11.34 1.52
C ALA A 17 5.40 10.08 1.86
N VAL A 18 5.13 9.44 3.00
CA VAL A 18 5.73 8.15 3.36
C VAL A 18 4.94 7.00 2.77
N ALA A 19 3.61 6.97 2.88
CA ALA A 19 2.81 5.83 2.42
C ALA A 19 2.84 5.62 0.89
N LEU A 20 2.79 6.71 0.11
CA LEU A 20 2.74 6.63 -1.36
C LEU A 20 3.97 5.95 -1.97
N PRO A 21 5.22 6.32 -1.63
CA PRO A 21 6.40 5.64 -2.16
C PRO A 21 6.41 4.14 -1.86
N PHE A 22 6.02 3.72 -0.66
CA PHE A 22 5.96 2.29 -0.31
C PHE A 22 4.88 1.55 -1.12
N LEU A 23 3.71 2.17 -1.32
CA LEU A 23 2.67 1.63 -2.20
C LEU A 23 3.17 1.49 -3.64
N ILE A 24 3.83 2.53 -4.17
CA ILE A 24 4.36 2.52 -5.55
C ILE A 24 5.42 1.44 -5.71
N VAL A 25 6.41 1.37 -4.79
CA VAL A 25 7.47 0.35 -4.81
C VAL A 25 6.87 -1.04 -4.72
N GLY A 26 5.90 -1.25 -3.83
CA GLY A 26 5.18 -2.51 -3.69
C GLY A 26 4.48 -2.92 -4.99
N LEU A 27 3.72 -2.01 -5.61
CA LEU A 27 3.04 -2.26 -6.89
C LEU A 27 4.02 -2.56 -8.03
N VAL A 28 5.13 -1.83 -8.12
CA VAL A 28 6.17 -2.06 -9.13
C VAL A 28 6.82 -3.42 -8.93
N TYR A 29 7.20 -3.75 -7.70
CA TYR A 29 7.80 -5.04 -7.35
C TYR A 29 6.89 -6.20 -7.74
N TRP A 30 5.61 -6.12 -7.36
CA TRP A 30 4.63 -7.15 -7.69
C TRP A 30 4.32 -7.22 -9.19
N SER A 31 4.28 -6.09 -9.90
CA SER A 31 4.11 -6.07 -11.36
C SER A 31 5.25 -6.82 -12.07
N ILE A 32 6.49 -6.58 -11.65
CA ILE A 32 7.67 -7.30 -12.15
C ILE A 32 7.56 -8.79 -11.83
N LEU A 33 7.15 -9.13 -10.60
CA LEU A 33 7.03 -10.53 -10.17
C LEU A 33 5.93 -11.27 -10.96
N ILE A 34 4.76 -10.66 -11.15
CA ILE A 34 3.66 -11.19 -11.96
C ILE A 34 4.11 -11.38 -13.41
N HIS A 35 4.84 -10.41 -13.96
CA HIS A 35 5.34 -10.49 -15.33
C HIS A 35 6.33 -11.65 -15.49
N LYS A 36 7.25 -11.81 -14.53
CA LYS A 36 8.23 -12.90 -14.50
C LYS A 36 7.55 -14.26 -14.35
N GLU A 37 6.62 -14.41 -13.40
CA GLU A 37 5.85 -15.65 -13.24
C GLU A 37 5.06 -15.99 -14.51
N ARG A 38 4.34 -15.03 -15.11
CA ARG A 38 3.61 -15.28 -16.37
C ARG A 38 4.53 -15.75 -17.48
N LYS A 39 5.74 -15.19 -17.59
CA LYS A 39 6.72 -15.60 -18.60
C LYS A 39 7.23 -17.03 -18.34
N GLU A 40 7.57 -17.36 -17.10
CA GLU A 40 8.01 -18.71 -16.73
C GLU A 40 6.91 -19.76 -16.89
N LEU A 41 5.68 -19.43 -16.52
CA LEU A 41 4.51 -20.30 -16.67
C LEU A 41 4.15 -20.52 -18.14
N ARG A 42 4.30 -19.50 -19.00
CA ARG A 42 4.14 -19.63 -20.45
C ARG A 42 5.17 -20.58 -21.06
N ILE A 43 6.42 -20.55 -20.58
CA ILE A 43 7.49 -21.46 -21.02
C ILE A 43 7.22 -22.90 -20.57
N ARG A 44 6.66 -23.08 -19.36
CA ARG A 44 6.35 -24.41 -18.79
C ARG A 44 4.95 -24.95 -19.15
N GLY A 45 4.16 -24.20 -19.93
CA GLY A 45 2.79 -24.60 -20.29
C GLY A 45 1.81 -24.71 -19.11
N GLN A 46 2.13 -24.13 -17.94
CA GLN A 46 1.33 -24.24 -16.73
C GLN A 46 0.42 -23.01 -16.52
N LYS A 47 -0.73 -23.22 -15.84
CA LYS A 47 -1.67 -22.15 -15.49
C LYS A 47 -1.16 -21.32 -14.32
N PHE A 48 -1.47 -20.02 -14.34
CA PHE A 48 -1.19 -19.07 -13.26
C PHE A 48 -1.79 -19.52 -11.92
N SER A 49 -0.98 -19.50 -10.87
CA SER A 49 -1.40 -19.98 -9.55
C SER A 49 -2.35 -18.97 -8.88
N LYS A 50 -3.58 -19.40 -8.55
CA LYS A 50 -4.53 -18.56 -7.79
C LYS A 50 -3.99 -18.15 -6.42
N ASN A 51 -3.06 -18.92 -5.85
CA ASN A 51 -2.45 -18.60 -4.55
C ASN A 51 -1.56 -17.35 -4.65
N PHE A 52 -0.89 -17.15 -5.80
CA PHE A 52 -0.06 -15.97 -6.02
C PHE A 52 -0.87 -14.67 -5.98
N PHE A 53 -2.02 -14.65 -6.67
CA PHE A 53 -2.93 -13.52 -6.65
C PHE A 53 -3.51 -13.27 -5.24
N LYS A 54 -3.77 -14.32 -4.46
CA LYS A 54 -4.18 -14.18 -3.06
C LYS A 54 -3.10 -13.48 -2.22
N PHE A 55 -1.82 -13.84 -2.39
CA PHE A 55 -0.73 -13.16 -1.69
C PHE A 55 -0.59 -11.68 -2.09
N PHE A 56 -0.79 -11.35 -3.37
CA PHE A 56 -0.82 -9.96 -3.82
C PHE A 56 -1.93 -9.15 -3.13
N ILE A 57 -3.16 -9.69 -3.10
CA ILE A 57 -4.29 -9.05 -2.42
C ILE A 57 -4.01 -8.91 -0.91
N LEU A 58 -3.45 -9.94 -0.28
CA LEU A 58 -3.09 -9.92 1.13
C LEU A 58 -2.04 -8.84 1.43
N TYR A 59 -1.01 -8.72 0.60
CA TYR A 59 0.01 -7.69 0.71
C TYR A 59 -0.58 -6.28 0.59
N LEU A 60 -1.48 -6.07 -0.39
CA LEU A 60 -2.17 -4.79 -0.59
C LEU A 60 -3.04 -4.42 0.63
N LEU A 61 -3.75 -5.40 1.19
CA LEU A 61 -4.55 -5.24 2.41
C LEU A 61 -3.67 -4.82 3.60
N VAL A 62 -2.53 -5.48 3.80
CA VAL A 62 -1.58 -5.13 4.87
C VAL A 62 -1.08 -3.69 4.72
N LEU A 63 -0.68 -3.29 3.50
CA LEU A 63 -0.23 -1.93 3.22
C LEU A 63 -1.31 -0.88 3.50
N LEU A 64 -2.56 -1.14 3.11
CA LEU A 64 -3.68 -0.26 3.40
C LEU A 64 -3.92 -0.16 4.91
N THR A 65 -3.94 -1.28 5.64
CA THR A 65 -4.12 -1.25 7.10
C THR A 65 -2.99 -0.52 7.82
N LEU A 66 -1.74 -0.63 7.34
CA LEU A 66 -0.61 0.13 7.89
C LEU A 66 -0.75 1.63 7.60
N GLY A 67 -1.23 1.99 6.41
CA GLY A 67 -1.55 3.37 6.05
C GLY A 67 -2.66 3.97 6.92
N ASP A 68 -3.74 3.21 7.13
CA ASP A 68 -4.85 3.61 8.01
C ASP A 68 -4.39 3.76 9.47
N LEU A 69 -3.52 2.88 9.95
CA LEU A 69 -2.92 2.98 11.28
C LEU A 69 -2.10 4.27 11.43
N LEU A 70 -1.29 4.62 10.43
CA LEU A 70 -0.53 5.86 10.39
C LEU A 70 -1.44 7.09 10.40
N ALA A 71 -2.48 7.10 9.57
CA ALA A 71 -3.47 8.17 9.56
C ALA A 71 -4.19 8.29 10.91
N PHE A 72 -4.53 7.16 11.54
CA PHE A 72 -5.13 7.12 12.87
C PHE A 72 -4.19 7.67 13.95
N ILE A 73 -2.89 7.33 13.92
CA ILE A 73 -1.90 7.90 14.86
C ILE A 73 -1.80 9.41 14.70
N VAL A 74 -1.76 9.91 13.45
CA VAL A 74 -1.75 11.36 13.18
C VAL A 74 -3.03 12.02 13.69
N PHE A 75 -4.19 11.39 13.46
CA PHE A 75 -5.46 11.87 13.97
C PHE A 75 -5.45 11.93 15.51
N LEU A 76 -5.02 10.86 16.18
CA LEU A 76 -4.92 10.79 17.63
C LEU A 76 -4.00 11.89 18.18
N ALA A 77 -2.81 12.03 17.60
CA ALA A 77 -1.84 13.06 17.99
C ALA A 77 -2.36 14.49 17.81
N THR A 78 -3.29 14.71 16.88
CA THR A 78 -3.79 16.05 16.59
C THR A 78 -5.05 16.42 17.37
N TYR A 79 -5.92 15.45 17.65
CA TYR A 79 -7.22 15.70 18.29
C TYR A 79 -7.31 15.23 19.73
N VAL A 80 -6.46 14.29 20.14
CA VAL A 80 -6.35 13.82 21.53
C VAL A 80 -5.13 14.51 22.13
N LYS A 81 -5.34 15.72 22.67
CA LYS A 81 -4.40 16.34 23.60
C LYS A 81 -4.63 15.80 25.01
#